data_AF-A0A6B3C817-F1
#
_entry.id   AF-A0A6B3C817-F1
#
_cell.length_a   1.000
_cell.length_b   1.000
_cell.length_c   1.000
_cell.angle_alpha   90.00
_cell.angle_beta   90.00
_cell.angle_gamma   90.00
#
_symmetry.space_group_name_H-M   'P 1'
#
loop_
_entity.id
_entity.type
_entity.pdbx_description
1 polymer ?
#
loop_
_entity_poly.entity_id
_entity_poly.type
_entity_poly.pdbx_seq_one_letter_code
_entity_poly.pdbx_strand_id
1 'polypeptide(L)'
;GFRGWSGGARTSFFLRGDTATPGYLAGPLRAGTWHIVLAPYTVAPGGLPYEVTVTLRFGEPGRTPAPVHPPQRAGGRGRAWYRGDCHIHTVHSDGRRTPAEVAAAARAAGLDFINSSEHNTTSAHGAWGGLWGDDLLILTGEEITTRNGHVLAVGTDPGTFVDWRYRARDQRFGRYAHQVRRAGGLVVP
;
A
#
# COMPACT_ATOMS: atom_id res chain seq x y z
N GLY A 1 -9.06 -7.39 10.57
CA GLY A 1 -8.77 -6.17 9.79
C GLY A 1 -8.35 -6.56 8.39
N PHE A 2 -8.20 -5.60 7.48
CA PHE A 2 -7.67 -5.85 6.14
C PHE A 2 -6.21 -6.31 6.20
N ARG A 3 -5.81 -7.25 5.33
CA ARG A 3 -4.46 -7.84 5.38
C ARG A 3 -3.65 -7.63 4.13
N GLY A 4 -4.23 -7.22 3.03
CA GLY A 4 -3.48 -6.94 1.81
C GLY A 4 -4.29 -7.15 0.55
N TRP A 5 -3.74 -6.59 -0.52
CA TRP A 5 -4.31 -6.59 -1.85
C TRP A 5 -3.22 -6.96 -2.84
N SER A 6 -3.57 -7.65 -3.92
CA SER A 6 -2.66 -7.81 -5.06
C SER A 6 -3.28 -7.38 -6.37
N GLY A 7 -4.56 -7.02 -6.39
CA GLY A 7 -5.28 -6.79 -7.64
C GLY A 7 -5.12 -7.97 -8.59
N GLY A 8 -4.68 -7.68 -9.82
CA GLY A 8 -4.33 -8.69 -10.82
C GLY A 8 -2.85 -9.10 -10.81
N ALA A 9 -2.01 -8.58 -9.92
CA ALA A 9 -0.57 -8.79 -9.96
C ALA A 9 -0.13 -10.20 -9.51
N ARG A 10 -0.98 -10.93 -8.77
CA ARG A 10 -0.63 -12.23 -8.19
C ARG A 10 -1.80 -13.20 -8.21
N THR A 11 -1.49 -14.47 -8.41
CA THR A 11 -2.46 -15.59 -8.32
C THR A 11 -2.39 -16.35 -7.00
N SER A 12 -1.39 -16.05 -6.15
CA SER A 12 -1.23 -16.64 -4.82
C SER A 12 -0.54 -15.67 -3.86
N PHE A 13 -0.75 -15.88 -2.56
CA PHE A 13 -0.09 -15.16 -1.48
C PHE A 13 -0.03 -16.02 -0.22
N PHE A 14 0.83 -15.64 0.73
CA PHE A 14 0.88 -16.23 2.06
C PHE A 14 0.92 -15.15 3.13
N LEU A 15 0.46 -15.50 4.34
CA LEU A 15 0.52 -14.67 5.54
C LEU A 15 1.16 -15.48 6.67
N ARG A 16 2.08 -14.86 7.41
CA ARG A 16 2.68 -15.41 8.63
C ARG A 16 2.88 -14.31 9.67
N GLY A 17 3.19 -14.71 10.90
CA GLY A 17 3.49 -13.81 12.00
C GLY A 17 4.66 -12.87 11.71
N ASP A 18 5.73 -13.38 11.10
CA ASP A 18 7.00 -12.70 10.85
C ASP A 18 7.07 -12.03 9.47
N THR A 19 6.43 -12.62 8.46
CA THR A 19 6.51 -12.18 7.07
C THR A 19 5.25 -12.51 6.28
N ALA A 20 5.08 -11.85 5.14
CA ALA A 20 3.96 -12.07 4.22
C ALA A 20 4.43 -11.78 2.79
N THR A 21 3.65 -12.21 1.82
CA THR A 21 3.85 -11.80 0.42
C THR A 21 3.80 -10.26 0.31
N PRO A 22 4.67 -9.61 -0.48
CA PRO A 22 4.54 -8.18 -0.79
C PRO A 22 3.13 -7.84 -1.29
N GLY A 23 2.57 -6.75 -0.76
CA GLY A 23 1.15 -6.41 -0.89
C GLY A 23 0.31 -6.79 0.33
N TYR A 24 0.86 -7.59 1.24
CA TYR A 24 0.21 -8.04 2.45
C TYR A 24 0.98 -7.72 3.73
N LEU A 25 0.24 -7.48 4.81
CA LEU A 25 0.75 -7.22 6.15
C LEU A 25 1.05 -8.55 6.86
N ALA A 26 2.27 -8.69 7.35
CA ALA A 26 2.64 -9.73 8.30
C ALA A 26 1.93 -9.52 9.66
N GLY A 27 1.98 -10.54 10.52
CA GLY A 27 1.49 -10.46 11.89
C GLY A 27 0.62 -11.64 12.30
N PRO A 28 0.22 -11.70 13.58
CA PRO A 28 -0.44 -12.87 14.15
C PRO A 28 -1.75 -13.18 13.41
N LEU A 29 -1.93 -14.45 13.07
CA LEU A 29 -3.17 -14.95 12.48
C LEU A 29 -4.17 -15.22 13.61
N ARG A 30 -5.09 -14.28 13.82
CA ARG A 30 -6.13 -14.41 14.85
C ARG A 30 -7.16 -15.45 14.44
N ALA A 31 -7.65 -16.21 15.41
CA ALA A 31 -8.80 -17.10 15.24
C ALA A 31 -10.04 -16.29 14.81
N GLY A 32 -10.91 -16.93 14.03
CA GLY A 32 -12.17 -16.35 13.55
C GLY A 32 -12.36 -16.53 12.06
N THR A 33 -13.38 -15.85 11.51
CA THR A 33 -13.75 -15.94 10.10
C THR A 33 -12.88 -15.03 9.24
N TRP A 34 -12.21 -15.63 8.27
CA TRP A 34 -11.43 -14.93 7.26
C TRP A 34 -12.22 -14.82 5.96
N HIS A 35 -12.04 -13.71 5.25
CA HIS A 35 -12.67 -13.46 3.96
C HIS A 35 -11.57 -13.24 2.91
N ILE A 36 -11.71 -13.90 1.76
CA ILE A 36 -10.85 -13.68 0.60
C ILE A 36 -11.61 -12.76 -0.35
N VAL A 37 -11.00 -11.64 -0.73
CA VAL A 37 -11.60 -10.67 -1.65
C VAL A 37 -11.20 -11.04 -3.07
N LEU A 38 -12.18 -11.42 -3.88
CA LEU A 38 -12.03 -11.59 -5.32
C LEU A 38 -12.68 -10.39 -6.02
N ALA A 39 -11.93 -9.67 -6.87
CA ALA A 39 -12.47 -8.54 -7.62
C ALA A 39 -12.20 -8.69 -9.12
N PRO A 40 -12.91 -9.61 -9.81
CA PRO A 40 -12.86 -9.65 -11.27
C PRO A 40 -13.35 -8.32 -11.84
N TYR A 41 -12.61 -7.80 -12.82
CA TYR A 41 -12.92 -6.51 -13.43
C TYR A 41 -14.29 -6.55 -14.12
N THR A 42 -14.49 -7.57 -14.97
CA THR A 42 -15.76 -7.84 -15.65
C THR A 42 -16.13 -9.31 -15.42
N VAL A 43 -17.42 -9.58 -15.21
CA VAL A 43 -17.97 -10.94 -15.15
C VAL A 43 -18.98 -11.04 -16.28
N ALA A 44 -18.76 -11.99 -17.20
CA ALA A 44 -19.69 -12.24 -18.30
C ALA A 44 -21.03 -12.79 -17.76
N PRO A 45 -22.14 -12.72 -18.52
CA PRO A 45 -23.42 -13.29 -18.10
C PRO A 45 -23.34 -14.77 -17.69
N GLY A 46 -22.45 -15.55 -18.32
CA GLY A 46 -22.17 -16.96 -17.98
C GLY A 46 -21.38 -17.16 -16.68
N GLY A 47 -21.03 -16.10 -15.96
CA GLY A 47 -20.25 -16.15 -14.73
C GLY A 47 -18.73 -16.19 -14.95
N LEU A 48 -18.00 -16.43 -13.86
CA LEU A 48 -16.56 -16.62 -13.85
C LEU A 48 -16.25 -17.82 -12.95
N PRO A 49 -15.89 -18.99 -13.49
CA PRO A 49 -15.44 -20.11 -12.66
C PRO A 49 -14.13 -19.75 -11.98
N TYR A 50 -14.01 -20.09 -10.70
CA TYR A 50 -12.79 -19.88 -9.92
C TYR A 50 -12.65 -20.99 -8.88
N GLU A 51 -11.40 -21.23 -8.47
CA GLU A 51 -11.06 -22.15 -7.39
C GLU A 51 -10.16 -21.43 -6.39
N VAL A 52 -10.41 -21.65 -5.11
CA VAL A 52 -9.56 -21.12 -4.03
C VAL A 52 -9.10 -22.29 -3.18
N THR A 53 -7.79 -22.55 -3.20
CA THR A 53 -7.16 -23.51 -2.31
C THR A 53 -6.54 -22.77 -1.12
N VAL A 54 -6.93 -23.15 0.10
CA VAL A 54 -6.35 -22.63 1.35
C VAL A 54 -5.61 -23.75 2.06
N THR A 55 -4.31 -23.56 2.29
CA THR A 55 -3.49 -24.48 3.08
C THR A 55 -3.12 -23.81 4.39
N LEU A 56 -3.42 -24.46 5.51
CA LEU A 56 -3.01 -24.03 6.84
C LEU A 56 -1.83 -24.89 7.31
N ARG A 57 -0.77 -24.24 7.79
CA ARG A 57 0.38 -24.89 8.43
C ARG A 57 0.47 -24.38 9.85
N PHE A 58 0.40 -25.29 10.81
CA PHE A 58 0.50 -25.00 12.24
C PHE A 58 1.91 -25.27 12.72
N GLY A 59 2.37 -24.46 13.67
CA GLY A 59 3.69 -24.54 14.27
C GLY A 59 3.85 -23.47 15.34
N GLU A 60 5.05 -23.36 15.89
CA GLU A 60 5.35 -22.35 16.91
C GLU A 60 5.04 -20.93 16.41
N PRO A 61 4.34 -20.10 17.21
CA PRO A 61 4.09 -18.72 16.84
C PRO A 61 5.40 -17.94 16.63
N GLY A 62 5.67 -17.55 15.37
CA GLY A 62 6.80 -16.69 15.05
C GLY A 62 6.67 -15.30 15.68
N ARG A 63 7.80 -14.62 15.88
CA ARG A 63 7.82 -13.23 16.36
C ARG A 63 7.40 -12.27 15.25
N THR A 64 6.42 -11.42 15.52
CA THR A 64 6.06 -10.30 14.63
C THR A 64 6.94 -9.10 14.94
N PRO A 65 7.76 -8.61 14.00
CA PRO A 65 8.49 -7.36 14.17
C PRO A 65 7.54 -6.18 14.31
N ALA A 66 7.88 -5.22 15.18
CA ALA A 66 7.19 -3.94 15.18
C ALA A 66 7.54 -3.20 13.87
N PRO A 67 6.55 -2.68 13.13
CA PRO A 67 6.85 -1.96 11.90
C PRO A 67 7.56 -0.64 12.23
N VAL A 68 8.57 -0.32 11.42
CA VAL A 68 9.22 0.99 11.43
C VAL A 68 8.77 1.71 10.17
N HIS A 69 8.34 2.96 10.33
CA HIS A 69 7.80 3.75 9.24
C HIS A 69 8.69 4.97 8.93
N PRO A 70 8.68 5.46 7.68
CA PRO A 70 9.34 6.70 7.34
C PRO A 70 8.86 7.89 8.18
N PRO A 71 9.72 8.89 8.43
CA PRO A 71 9.31 10.12 9.07
C PRO A 71 8.38 10.92 8.17
N GLN A 72 7.46 11.68 8.77
CA GLN A 72 6.51 12.53 8.02
C GLN A 72 7.12 13.85 7.55
N ARG A 73 8.29 14.21 8.07
CA ARG A 73 8.98 15.47 7.80
C ARG A 73 10.49 15.21 7.74
N ALA A 74 11.17 15.92 6.86
CA ALA A 74 12.62 16.02 6.86
C ALA A 74 13.04 17.43 7.33
N GLY A 75 14.26 17.56 7.87
CA GLY A 75 14.82 18.87 8.20
C GLY A 75 14.91 19.78 6.97
N GLY A 76 15.20 19.17 5.81
CA GLY A 76 15.25 19.86 4.52
C GLY A 76 16.25 21.02 4.50
N ARG A 77 16.11 21.88 3.48
CA ARG A 77 16.95 23.08 3.27
C ARG A 77 16.14 24.38 3.34
N GLY A 78 15.03 24.37 4.09
CA GLY A 78 14.11 25.50 4.23
C GLY A 78 13.21 25.71 3.01
N ARG A 79 12.81 26.97 2.77
CA ARG A 79 11.99 27.37 1.61
C ARG A 79 12.82 27.24 0.33
N ALA A 80 12.55 26.20 -0.43
CA ALA A 80 13.28 25.89 -1.65
C ALA A 80 12.40 25.10 -2.63
N TRP A 81 12.91 24.91 -3.84
CA TRP A 81 12.35 23.98 -4.81
C TRP A 81 12.78 22.56 -4.48
N TYR A 82 11.83 21.66 -4.29
CA TYR A 82 12.09 20.24 -4.08
C TYR A 82 11.61 19.45 -5.28
N ARG A 83 12.46 18.55 -5.78
CA ARG A 83 12.10 17.60 -6.82
C ARG A 83 11.58 16.34 -6.14
N GLY A 84 10.42 15.85 -6.56
CA GLY A 84 9.94 14.58 -6.08
C GLY A 84 8.94 13.93 -7.00
N ASP A 85 8.63 12.68 -6.68
CA ASP A 85 7.70 11.85 -7.42
C ASP A 85 6.61 11.35 -6.45
N CYS A 86 5.36 11.66 -6.79
CA CYS A 86 4.21 11.37 -5.94
C CYS A 86 3.53 10.03 -6.25
N HIS A 87 3.91 9.36 -7.33
CA HIS A 87 3.17 8.21 -7.86
C HIS A 87 4.12 7.07 -8.23
N ILE A 88 4.42 6.22 -7.24
CA ILE A 88 5.38 5.13 -7.36
C ILE A 88 4.78 3.83 -6.84
N HIS A 89 5.00 2.77 -7.64
CA HIS A 89 4.66 1.40 -7.31
C HIS A 89 5.90 0.52 -7.16
N THR A 90 5.86 -0.39 -6.20
CA THR A 90 6.91 -1.39 -5.97
C THR A 90 6.33 -2.80 -6.17
N VAL A 91 7.11 -3.82 -5.84
CA VAL A 91 6.64 -5.21 -5.74
C VAL A 91 5.48 -5.41 -4.75
N HIS A 92 5.12 -4.40 -3.95
CA HIS A 92 3.97 -4.43 -3.05
C HIS A 92 2.62 -4.23 -3.77
N SER A 93 2.61 -3.76 -5.01
CA SER A 93 1.44 -3.80 -5.89
C SER A 93 1.80 -4.49 -7.21
N ASP A 94 1.88 -3.75 -8.30
CA ASP A 94 2.14 -4.17 -9.67
C ASP A 94 3.47 -3.62 -10.21
N GLY A 95 4.23 -2.92 -9.38
CA GLY A 95 5.60 -2.51 -9.68
C GLY A 95 6.56 -3.70 -9.73
N ARG A 96 7.70 -3.50 -10.40
CA ARG A 96 8.73 -4.54 -10.60
C ARG A 96 9.95 -4.41 -9.70
N ARG A 97 10.17 -3.22 -9.13
CA ARG A 97 11.33 -2.91 -8.30
C ARG A 97 10.96 -3.00 -6.82
N THR A 98 11.91 -3.45 -6.01
CA THR A 98 11.83 -3.41 -4.55
C THR A 98 11.88 -1.96 -4.05
N PRO A 99 11.39 -1.69 -2.82
CA PRO A 99 11.59 -0.39 -2.17
C PRO A 99 13.05 0.08 -2.18
N ALA A 100 14.00 -0.81 -1.93
CA ALA A 100 15.44 -0.48 -1.94
C ALA A 100 15.92 0.00 -3.33
N GLU A 101 15.55 -0.72 -4.39
CA GLU A 101 15.90 -0.33 -5.77
C GLU A 101 15.25 0.98 -6.18
N VAL A 102 14.00 1.22 -5.76
CA VAL A 102 13.31 2.49 -6.02
C VAL A 102 13.97 3.65 -5.27
N ALA A 103 14.31 3.48 -3.99
CA ALA A 103 15.00 4.51 -3.21
C ALA A 103 16.39 4.84 -3.80
N ALA A 104 17.12 3.82 -4.28
CA ALA A 104 18.39 4.03 -4.98
C ALA A 104 18.20 4.79 -6.31
N ALA A 105 17.17 4.43 -7.09
CA ALA A 105 16.87 5.12 -8.33
C ALA A 105 16.43 6.58 -8.11
N ALA A 106 15.64 6.85 -7.06
CA ALA A 106 15.23 8.19 -6.67
C ALA A 106 16.44 9.09 -6.36
N ARG A 107 17.39 8.57 -5.57
CA ARG A 107 18.67 9.25 -5.28
C ARG A 107 19.48 9.51 -6.54
N ALA A 108 19.63 8.50 -7.40
CA ALA A 108 20.36 8.63 -8.66
C ALA A 108 19.73 9.67 -9.61
N ALA A 109 18.40 9.85 -9.55
CA ALA A 109 17.67 10.88 -10.29
C ALA A 109 17.69 12.27 -9.63
N GLY A 110 18.31 12.41 -8.46
CA GLY A 110 18.34 13.64 -7.68
C GLY A 110 16.96 14.07 -7.18
N LEU A 111 16.10 13.12 -6.80
CA LEU A 111 14.85 13.41 -6.11
C LEU A 111 15.13 13.71 -4.64
N ASP A 112 14.52 14.77 -4.12
CA ASP A 112 14.53 15.11 -2.69
C ASP A 112 13.48 14.30 -1.92
N PHE A 113 12.39 13.88 -2.58
CA PHE A 113 11.36 13.05 -1.97
C PHE A 113 10.66 12.11 -2.95
N ILE A 114 10.09 11.05 -2.39
CA ILE A 114 9.14 10.15 -3.08
C ILE A 114 7.92 9.87 -2.21
N ASN A 115 6.80 9.51 -2.83
CA ASN A 115 5.62 8.97 -2.14
C ASN A 115 5.37 7.52 -2.56
N SER A 116 5.26 6.63 -1.57
CA SER A 116 4.74 5.29 -1.80
C SER A 116 3.25 5.38 -2.14
N SER A 117 2.82 4.79 -3.25
CA SER A 117 1.43 4.85 -3.68
C SER A 117 0.93 3.50 -4.17
N GLU A 118 1.24 2.43 -3.44
CA GLU A 118 0.82 1.07 -3.83
C GLU A 118 -0.71 1.00 -3.95
N HIS A 119 -1.20 0.14 -4.85
CA HIS A 119 -2.62 -0.06 -5.05
C HIS A 119 -3.29 -0.68 -3.82
N ASN A 120 -4.17 0.07 -3.14
CA ASN A 120 -5.11 -0.42 -2.11
C ASN A 120 -4.44 -1.23 -0.97
N THR A 121 -3.18 -0.93 -0.64
CA THR A 121 -2.46 -1.60 0.43
C THR A 121 -1.47 -0.67 1.11
N THR A 122 -1.43 -0.74 2.45
CA THR A 122 -0.44 -0.04 3.27
C THR A 122 0.81 -0.89 3.53
N SER A 123 0.91 -2.09 2.92
CA SER A 123 1.98 -3.05 3.24
C SER A 123 3.39 -2.52 2.96
N ALA A 124 3.56 -1.62 2.00
CA ALA A 124 4.86 -1.01 1.70
C ALA A 124 5.31 -0.02 2.78
N HIS A 125 4.42 0.53 3.62
CA HIS A 125 4.77 1.58 4.57
C HIS A 125 5.88 1.14 5.55
N GLY A 126 5.93 -0.14 5.92
CA GLY A 126 7.01 -0.70 6.73
C GLY A 126 8.22 -1.16 5.92
N ALA A 127 8.03 -1.47 4.63
CA ALA A 127 9.08 -1.96 3.74
C ALA A 127 10.12 -0.88 3.36
N TRP A 128 9.79 0.39 3.59
CA TRP A 128 10.71 1.52 3.47
C TRP A 128 11.66 1.68 4.67
N GLY A 129 11.57 0.80 5.68
CA GLY A 129 12.42 0.77 6.87
C GLY A 129 13.91 0.99 6.58
N GLY A 130 14.46 2.11 7.04
CA GLY A 130 15.88 2.43 6.90
C GLY A 130 16.31 2.95 5.52
N LEU A 131 15.36 3.22 4.60
CA LEU A 131 15.67 3.69 3.24
C LEU A 131 15.58 5.21 3.07
N TRP A 132 15.00 5.93 4.04
CA TRP A 132 15.02 7.40 4.09
C TRP A 132 16.35 7.88 4.68
N GLY A 133 16.66 9.16 4.46
CA GLY A 133 17.85 9.80 5.00
C GLY A 133 17.79 11.31 4.81
N ASP A 134 18.89 12.00 5.16
CA ASP A 134 19.01 13.45 4.95
C ASP A 134 18.93 13.83 3.46
N ASP A 135 19.18 12.86 2.58
CA ASP A 135 19.20 13.00 1.12
C ASP A 135 17.89 12.58 0.42
N LEU A 136 16.97 11.91 1.13
CA LEU A 136 15.71 11.45 0.55
C LEU A 136 14.62 11.30 1.62
N LEU A 137 13.56 12.08 1.49
CA LEU A 137 12.31 11.87 2.22
C LEU A 137 11.43 10.82 1.52
N ILE A 138 10.89 9.88 2.29
CA ILE A 138 9.95 8.88 1.77
C ILE A 138 8.62 9.08 2.48
N LEU A 139 7.61 9.50 1.74
CA LEU A 139 6.25 9.70 2.22
C LEU A 139 5.45 8.40 2.11
N THR A 140 4.64 8.12 3.12
CA THR A 140 3.63 7.06 3.07
C THR A 140 2.37 7.54 2.36
N GLY A 141 1.71 6.63 1.66
CA GLY A 141 0.56 6.94 0.83
C GLY A 141 -0.02 5.70 0.17
N GLU A 142 -1.10 5.88 -0.57
CA GLU A 142 -1.80 4.80 -1.26
C GLU A 142 -2.38 5.34 -2.57
N GLU A 143 -2.35 4.55 -3.64
CA GLU A 143 -3.22 4.78 -4.78
C GLU A 143 -4.54 4.02 -4.54
N ILE A 144 -5.59 4.78 -4.22
CA ILE A 144 -6.93 4.25 -3.99
C ILE A 144 -7.53 3.95 -5.37
N THR A 145 -7.47 2.69 -5.75
CA THR A 145 -7.90 2.20 -7.05
C THR A 145 -9.30 1.60 -6.94
N THR A 146 -10.27 2.36 -7.44
CA THR A 146 -11.68 1.96 -7.50
C THR A 146 -12.04 1.45 -8.90
N ARG A 147 -13.27 0.95 -9.07
CA ARG A 147 -13.79 0.62 -10.42
C ARG A 147 -14.03 1.84 -11.31
N ASN A 148 -14.03 3.04 -10.76
CA ASN A 148 -14.41 4.26 -11.47
C ASN A 148 -13.26 5.22 -11.73
N GLY A 149 -12.05 4.88 -11.27
CA GLY A 149 -10.90 5.77 -11.32
C GLY A 149 -10.02 5.59 -10.09
N HIS A 150 -8.88 6.27 -10.13
CA HIS A 150 -7.84 6.18 -9.11
C HIS A 150 -7.65 7.54 -8.45
N VAL A 151 -7.22 7.53 -7.19
CA VAL A 151 -6.95 8.75 -6.41
C VAL A 151 -5.68 8.51 -5.61
N LEU A 152 -4.73 9.43 -5.65
CA LEU A 152 -3.56 9.36 -4.77
C LEU A 152 -3.88 9.99 -3.41
N ALA A 153 -3.57 9.24 -2.36
CA ALA A 153 -3.48 9.72 -0.99
C ALA A 153 -1.99 9.91 -0.66
N VAL A 154 -1.48 11.13 -0.82
CA VAL A 154 -0.04 11.44 -0.70
C VAL A 154 0.28 11.90 0.72
N GLY A 155 1.29 11.31 1.36
CA GLY A 155 1.76 11.76 2.68
C GLY A 155 0.80 11.49 3.84
N THR A 156 0.09 10.35 3.82
CA THR A 156 -0.80 9.96 4.92
C THR A 156 -0.04 9.40 6.12
N ASP A 157 -0.66 9.41 7.30
CA ASP A 157 -0.15 8.69 8.48
C ASP A 157 0.07 7.19 8.14
N PRO A 158 1.18 6.58 8.58
CA PRO A 158 1.42 5.16 8.32
C PRO A 158 0.28 4.26 8.81
N GLY A 159 -0.14 3.28 8.00
CA GLY A 159 -1.25 2.40 8.31
C GLY A 159 -2.64 2.98 8.01
N THR A 160 -2.73 4.22 7.50
CA THR A 160 -3.99 4.79 7.01
C THR A 160 -4.52 3.98 5.84
N PHE A 161 -5.56 3.21 6.09
CA PHE A 161 -6.25 2.39 5.10
C PHE A 161 -7.53 3.09 4.64
N VAL A 162 -7.71 3.27 3.33
CA VAL A 162 -8.92 3.86 2.76
C VAL A 162 -9.65 2.81 1.92
N ASP A 163 -10.92 2.55 2.23
CA ASP A 163 -11.66 1.48 1.56
C ASP A 163 -12.08 1.89 0.14
N TRP A 164 -11.52 1.23 -0.87
CA TRP A 164 -11.78 1.44 -2.31
C TRP A 164 -13.01 0.72 -2.84
N ARG A 165 -13.69 -0.10 -2.01
CA ARG A 165 -14.83 -0.93 -2.43
C ARG A 165 -16.12 -0.11 -2.52
N TYR A 166 -16.09 0.88 -3.38
CA TYR A 166 -17.22 1.73 -3.73
C TYR A 166 -17.21 2.03 -5.23
N ARG A 167 -18.36 2.48 -5.71
CA ARG A 167 -18.56 3.00 -7.05
C ARG A 167 -18.91 4.49 -6.99
N ALA A 168 -18.79 5.18 -8.11
CA ALA A 168 -19.18 6.59 -8.24
C ALA A 168 -20.63 6.83 -7.78
N ARG A 169 -21.55 5.92 -8.15
CA ARG A 169 -22.96 5.98 -7.74
C ARG A 169 -23.18 5.91 -6.22
N ASP A 170 -22.22 5.38 -5.47
CA ASP A 170 -22.33 5.26 -4.00
C ASP A 170 -22.01 6.59 -3.30
N GLN A 171 -21.55 7.62 -4.04
CA GLN A 171 -21.28 8.97 -3.55
C GLN A 171 -20.35 9.01 -2.31
N ARG A 172 -19.39 8.07 -2.22
CA ARG A 172 -18.49 7.93 -1.06
C ARG A 172 -17.18 8.71 -1.16
N PHE A 173 -16.84 9.24 -2.33
CA PHE A 173 -15.55 9.91 -2.56
C PHE A 173 -15.28 11.03 -1.53
N GLY A 174 -16.25 11.91 -1.27
CA GLY A 174 -16.09 13.00 -0.30
C GLY A 174 -15.71 12.52 1.11
N ARG A 175 -16.29 11.41 1.57
CA ARG A 175 -15.97 10.79 2.87
C ARG A 175 -14.52 10.31 2.90
N TYR A 176 -14.07 9.62 1.85
CA TYR A 176 -12.71 9.07 1.79
C TYR A 176 -11.65 10.15 1.57
N ALA A 177 -11.96 11.17 0.77
CA ALA A 177 -11.12 12.36 0.65
C ALA A 177 -10.96 13.08 2.01
N HIS A 178 -12.03 13.17 2.81
CA HIS A 178 -11.94 13.69 4.18
C HIS A 178 -11.09 12.80 5.09
N GLN A 179 -11.20 11.47 4.97
CA GLN A 179 -10.37 10.53 5.72
C GLN A 179 -8.87 10.70 5.41
N VAL A 180 -8.50 10.84 4.13
CA VAL A 180 -7.10 11.11 3.71
C VAL A 180 -6.57 12.38 4.36
N ARG A 181 -7.34 13.48 4.29
CA ARG A 181 -6.95 14.77 4.89
C ARG A 181 -6.83 14.69 6.42
N ARG A 182 -7.69 13.93 7.08
CA ARG A 182 -7.61 13.69 8.53
C ARG A 182 -6.35 12.95 8.95
N ALA A 183 -5.77 12.15 8.05
CA ALA A 183 -4.50 11.47 8.23
C ALA A 183 -3.30 12.30 7.73
N GLY A 184 -3.46 13.63 7.59
CA GLY A 184 -2.39 14.54 7.14
C GLY A 184 -2.11 14.53 5.63
N GLY A 185 -2.77 13.66 4.86
CA GLY A 185 -2.48 13.47 3.44
C GLY A 185 -3.17 14.47 2.51
N LEU A 186 -2.59 14.59 1.32
CA LEU A 186 -3.18 15.29 0.17
C LEU A 186 -3.99 14.32 -0.67
N VAL A 187 -5.07 14.84 -1.27
CA VAL A 187 -5.94 14.10 -2.19
C VAL A 187 -5.67 14.61 -3.59
N VAL A 188 -5.17 13.74 -4.47
CA VAL A 188 -4.95 14.04 -5.90
C VAL A 188 -5.90 13.15 -6.72
N PRO A 189 -7.05 13.70 -7.16
CA PRO A 189 -8.07 12.96 -7.91
C PRO A 189 -7.77 12.83 -9.41
#